data_AF-A0A9E6ZZ40-F1
#
_entry.id   AF-A0A9E6ZZ40-F1
#
_cell.length_a   1.000
_cell.length_b   1.000
_cell.length_c   1.000
_cell.angle_alpha   90.00
_cell.angle_beta   90.00
_cell.angle_gamma   90.00
#
_symmetry.space_group_name_H-M   'P 1'
#
loop_
_entity.id
_entity.type
_entity.pdbx_description
1 polymer ?
#
loop_
_entity_poly.entity_id
_entity_poly.type
_entity_poly.pdbx_seq_one_letter_code
_entity_poly.pdbx_strand_id
1 'polypeptide(L)'
;MTLYRWQASITDEAGNVMPGATVTVRNEASGLLPTLYADKAGATPLGNPFTTDANGAAAFYVAAGFYEITAALGLFTATWRWVNIGAMNASQCDPHAIEADAFLSINHTFDPTGTGITSTNVQAAIAEAVMLIADREVLGRYIGIRDITGTADTLLFADRGKLVRSTNASPTTITIPPQASVPWLDRTRIDFMWYGAGQPTFAPGSGVTIRGEDSKLKIAKRYGAASLIRLASNEWALIGNLAT
;
A
#
# COMPACT_ATOMS: atom_id res chain seq x y z
N MET A 1 -5.21 33.68 13.73
CA MET A 1 -5.73 32.29 13.83
C MET A 1 -7.11 32.27 13.20
N THR A 2 -7.44 31.27 12.38
CA THR A 2 -8.80 31.14 11.83
C THR A 2 -9.74 30.66 12.93
N LEU A 3 -10.78 31.46 13.22
CA LEU A 3 -11.81 31.10 14.18
C LEU A 3 -13.07 30.60 13.45
N TYR A 4 -13.73 29.63 14.07
CA TYR A 4 -14.92 28.97 13.56
C TYR A 4 -16.06 29.14 14.56
N ARG A 5 -17.27 29.30 14.02
CA ARG A 5 -18.46 29.57 14.81
C ARG A 5 -19.12 28.26 15.23
N TRP A 6 -19.51 28.18 16.49
CA TRP A 6 -20.55 27.27 16.94
C TRP A 6 -21.75 28.08 17.42
N GLN A 7 -22.95 27.56 17.18
CA GLN A 7 -24.19 28.16 17.66
C GLN A 7 -25.24 27.07 17.90
N ALA A 8 -26.05 27.25 18.95
CA ALA A 8 -27.22 26.42 19.22
C ALA A 8 -28.27 27.21 20.01
N SER A 9 -29.52 26.81 19.88
CA SER A 9 -30.59 27.22 20.79
C SER A 9 -30.71 26.17 21.89
N ILE A 10 -30.59 26.59 23.14
CA ILE A 10 -30.66 25.70 24.30
C ILE A 10 -32.13 25.60 24.73
N THR A 11 -32.68 24.40 24.61
CA THR A 11 -34.06 24.07 25.01
C THR A 11 -34.07 22.84 25.93
N ASP A 12 -35.11 22.70 26.77
CA ASP A 12 -35.36 21.44 27.48
C ASP A 12 -35.96 20.36 26.56
N GLU A 13 -36.17 19.17 27.14
CA GLU A 13 -36.82 18.02 26.50
C GLU A 13 -38.28 18.30 26.09
N ALA A 14 -38.92 19.32 26.67
CA ALA A 14 -40.24 19.79 26.28
C ALA A 14 -40.21 20.90 25.22
N GLY A 15 -39.02 21.33 24.78
CA GLY A 15 -38.82 22.36 23.76
C GLY A 15 -38.90 23.81 24.27
N ASN A 16 -38.96 24.05 25.58
CA ASN A 16 -38.92 25.40 26.15
C ASN A 16 -37.49 25.97 26.08
N VAL A 17 -37.36 27.23 25.69
CA VAL A 17 -36.05 27.93 25.67
C VAL A 17 -35.51 28.12 27.08
N MET A 18 -34.19 27.97 27.23
CA MET A 18 -33.47 28.12 28.50
C MET A 18 -32.63 29.41 28.51
N PRO A 19 -33.23 30.58 28.77
CA PRO A 19 -32.50 31.84 28.89
C PRO A 19 -31.65 31.87 30.16
N GLY A 20 -30.45 32.46 30.07
CA GLY A 20 -29.51 32.54 31.19
C GLY A 20 -28.84 31.23 31.58
N ALA A 21 -28.97 30.16 30.78
CA ALA A 21 -28.23 28.93 30.99
C ALA A 21 -26.72 29.19 30.87
N THR A 22 -25.94 28.62 31.80
CA THR A 22 -24.47 28.75 31.79
C THR A 22 -23.89 27.72 30.82
N VAL A 23 -23.22 28.21 29.78
CA VAL A 23 -22.53 27.42 28.76
C VAL A 23 -21.04 27.39 29.08
N THR A 24 -20.51 26.19 29.27
CA THR A 24 -19.09 25.91 29.46
C THR A 24 -18.57 25.15 28.26
N VAL A 25 -17.45 25.60 27.69
CA VAL A 25 -16.79 24.93 26.56
C VAL A 25 -15.44 24.40 27.06
N ARG A 26 -15.14 23.13 26.80
CA ARG A 26 -13.86 22.50 27.18
C ARG A 26 -13.28 21.80 25.95
N ASN A 27 -11.98 21.90 25.74
CA ASN A 27 -11.31 21.13 24.69
C ASN A 27 -11.25 19.65 25.11
N GLU A 28 -11.75 18.73 24.28
CA GLU A 28 -11.84 17.29 24.62
C GLU A 28 -10.45 16.63 24.74
N ALA A 29 -9.44 17.10 23.99
CA ALA A 29 -8.11 16.51 24.02
C ALA A 29 -7.29 16.94 25.24
N SER A 30 -7.39 18.21 25.66
CA SER A 30 -6.60 18.76 26.76
C SER A 30 -7.36 18.90 28.08
N GLY A 31 -8.68 18.85 28.05
CA GLY A 31 -9.54 19.10 29.21
C GLY A 31 -9.55 20.55 29.69
N LEU A 32 -8.88 21.48 28.98
CA LEU A 32 -8.77 22.89 29.34
C LEU A 32 -9.91 23.73 28.74
N LEU A 33 -10.19 24.88 29.35
CA LEU A 33 -11.13 25.89 28.84
C LEU A 33 -10.44 26.69 27.72
N PRO A 34 -10.87 26.59 26.44
CA PRO A 34 -10.32 27.40 25.37
C PRO A 34 -10.75 28.87 25.49
N THR A 35 -9.96 29.76 24.90
CA THR A 35 -10.33 31.17 24.72
C THR A 35 -11.46 31.28 23.69
N LEU A 36 -12.57 31.91 24.07
CA LEU A 36 -13.73 32.15 23.22
C LEU A 36 -13.79 33.61 22.78
N TYR A 37 -14.45 33.85 21.64
CA TYR A 37 -14.67 35.19 21.10
C TYR A 37 -16.12 35.38 20.66
N ALA A 38 -16.64 36.61 20.75
CA ALA A 38 -17.97 36.97 20.27
C ALA A 38 -18.00 37.27 18.76
N ASP A 39 -16.84 37.52 18.14
CA ASP A 39 -16.70 37.83 16.73
C ASP A 39 -15.69 36.94 16.01
N LYS A 40 -15.83 36.85 14.68
CA LYS A 40 -14.97 36.02 13.81
C LYS A 40 -13.53 36.51 13.73
N ALA A 41 -13.28 37.81 13.96
CA ALA A 41 -11.94 38.38 13.89
C ALA A 41 -11.12 38.12 15.17
N GLY A 42 -11.77 37.67 16.24
CA GLY A 42 -11.13 37.43 17.53
C GLY A 42 -10.83 38.72 18.29
N ALA A 43 -11.55 39.80 18.01
CA ALA A 43 -11.31 41.11 18.63
C ALA A 43 -11.98 41.27 20.00
N THR A 44 -13.09 40.55 20.22
CA THR A 44 -13.94 40.65 21.41
C THR A 44 -13.90 39.32 22.16
N PRO A 45 -13.09 39.21 23.23
CA PRO A 45 -13.08 38.02 24.07
C PRO A 45 -14.45 37.76 24.68
N LEU A 46 -14.83 36.49 24.73
CA LEU A 46 -16.02 36.01 25.41
C LEU A 46 -15.60 35.16 26.62
N GLY A 47 -16.29 35.34 27.74
CA GLY A 47 -16.06 34.52 28.93
C GLY A 47 -16.28 33.03 28.65
N ASN A 48 -15.55 32.18 29.36
CA ASN A 48 -15.79 30.75 29.38
C ASN A 48 -15.69 30.29 30.83
N PRO A 49 -16.82 30.11 31.53
CA PRO A 49 -18.21 30.03 31.01
C PRO A 49 -18.85 31.37 30.58
N PHE A 50 -19.92 31.31 29.78
CA PHE A 50 -20.81 32.44 29.45
C PHE A 50 -22.29 32.05 29.55
N THR A 51 -23.22 33.01 29.47
CA THR A 51 -24.68 32.76 29.59
C THR A 51 -25.43 32.90 28.27
N THR A 52 -26.49 32.11 28.06
CA THR A 52 -27.40 32.26 26.92
C THR A 52 -28.21 33.56 26.97
N ASP A 53 -28.67 34.03 25.81
CA ASP A 53 -29.51 35.22 25.71
C ASP A 53 -30.98 34.95 26.10
N ALA A 54 -31.84 35.97 25.98
CA ALA A 54 -33.27 35.88 26.32
C ALA A 54 -34.05 34.85 25.48
N ASN A 55 -33.52 34.40 24.34
CA ASN A 55 -34.10 33.38 23.48
C ASN A 55 -33.44 32.01 23.69
N GLY A 56 -32.56 31.87 24.70
CA GLY A 56 -31.80 30.66 24.94
C GLY A 56 -30.70 30.41 23.90
N ALA A 57 -30.34 31.40 23.09
CA ALA A 57 -29.29 31.23 22.07
C ALA A 57 -27.90 31.31 22.70
N ALA A 58 -27.03 30.39 22.28
CA ALA A 58 -25.61 30.35 22.60
C ALA A 58 -24.82 30.41 21.30
N ALA A 59 -23.84 31.31 21.20
CA ALA A 59 -22.92 31.36 20.07
C ALA A 59 -21.54 31.86 20.51
N PHE A 60 -20.49 31.29 19.92
CA PHE A 60 -19.12 31.71 20.13
C PHE A 60 -18.24 31.37 18.94
N TYR A 61 -17.05 31.98 18.90
CA TYR A 61 -15.98 31.69 17.96
C TYR A 61 -14.77 31.10 18.70
N VAL A 62 -14.19 30.04 18.17
CA VAL A 62 -13.02 29.35 18.75
C VAL A 62 -12.13 28.78 17.63
N ALA A 63 -10.87 28.47 17.94
CA ALA A 63 -9.98 27.76 17.01
C ALA A 63 -10.52 26.34 16.68
N ALA A 64 -10.09 25.77 15.55
CA ALA A 64 -10.56 24.45 15.14
C ALA A 64 -10.23 23.36 16.18
N GLY A 65 -11.18 22.47 16.49
CA GLY A 65 -10.99 21.44 17.50
C GLY A 65 -12.23 20.60 17.81
N PHE A 66 -12.05 19.60 18.68
CA PHE A 66 -13.12 18.85 19.33
C PHE A 66 -13.36 19.39 20.73
N TYR A 67 -14.63 19.65 21.04
CA TYR A 67 -15.02 20.29 22.28
C TYR A 67 -16.16 19.56 22.97
N GLU A 68 -16.12 19.58 24.29
CA GLU A 68 -17.25 19.30 25.16
C GLU A 68 -17.93 20.63 25.45
N ILE A 69 -19.23 20.71 25.18
CA ILE A 69 -20.06 21.89 25.45
C ILE A 69 -21.14 21.46 26.43
N THR A 70 -21.19 22.11 27.59
CA THR A 70 -22.18 21.85 28.62
C THR A 70 -23.00 23.10 28.87
N ALA A 71 -24.32 23.01 28.73
CA ALA A 71 -25.26 24.05 29.12
C ALA A 71 -26.01 23.60 30.38
N ALA A 72 -26.02 24.43 31.43
CA ALA A 72 -26.68 24.12 32.69
C ALA A 72 -27.52 25.29 33.22
N LEU A 73 -28.71 24.99 33.75
CA LEU A 73 -29.58 25.97 34.42
C LEU A 73 -30.42 25.27 35.50
N GLY A 74 -30.14 25.52 36.78
CA GLY A 74 -30.80 24.83 37.88
C GLY A 74 -30.56 23.32 37.81
N LEU A 75 -31.62 22.53 37.59
CA LEU A 75 -31.54 21.07 37.42
C LEU A 75 -31.35 20.63 35.96
N PHE A 76 -31.50 21.52 34.98
CA PHE A 76 -31.29 21.21 33.57
C PHE A 76 -29.78 21.11 33.28
N THR A 77 -29.40 20.06 32.56
CA THR A 77 -28.08 19.92 31.96
C THR A 77 -28.20 19.32 30.57
N ALA A 78 -27.52 19.92 29.60
CA ALA A 78 -27.32 19.37 28.28
C ALA A 78 -25.83 19.35 27.97
N THR A 79 -25.32 18.19 27.56
CA THR A 79 -23.90 18.00 27.26
C THR A 79 -23.76 17.47 25.85
N TRP A 80 -23.03 18.21 25.02
CA TRP A 80 -22.60 17.77 23.70
C TRP A 80 -21.11 17.47 23.77
N ARG A 81 -20.75 16.20 23.60
CA ARG A 81 -19.37 15.74 23.57
C ARG A 81 -18.88 15.60 22.15
N TRP A 82 -17.56 15.69 21.96
CA TRP A 82 -16.92 15.52 20.64
C TRP A 82 -17.47 16.46 19.56
N VAL A 83 -17.89 17.67 19.94
CA VAL A 83 -18.41 18.66 18.99
C VAL A 83 -17.25 19.15 18.12
N ASN A 84 -17.30 18.80 16.84
CA ASN A 84 -16.34 19.31 15.88
C ASN A 84 -16.67 20.75 15.52
N ILE A 85 -15.71 21.65 15.73
CA ILE A 85 -15.82 23.06 15.33
C ILE A 85 -14.65 23.35 14.39
N GLY A 86 -14.94 23.63 13.12
CA GLY A 86 -13.95 23.96 12.09
C GLY A 86 -13.76 22.90 11.00
N ALA A 87 -12.80 23.11 10.10
CA ALA A 87 -12.50 22.15 9.03
C ALA A 87 -11.48 21.11 9.53
N MET A 88 -11.97 20.09 10.24
CA MET A 88 -11.21 18.85 10.44
C MET A 88 -11.69 17.83 9.40
N ASN A 89 -10.76 17.07 8.83
CA ASN A 89 -11.09 16.05 7.82
C ASN A 89 -12.16 15.11 8.38
N ALA A 90 -13.18 14.78 7.57
CA ALA A 90 -14.36 14.00 7.98
C ALA A 90 -14.05 12.67 8.71
N SER A 91 -12.82 12.16 8.57
CA SER A 91 -12.30 11.00 9.31
C SER A 91 -12.20 11.19 10.83
N GLN A 92 -12.33 12.41 11.36
CA GLN A 92 -12.22 12.69 12.79
C GLN A 92 -13.60 12.90 13.46
N CYS A 93 -14.69 12.94 12.70
CA CYS A 93 -16.03 13.33 13.18
C CYS A 93 -16.90 12.18 13.72
N ASP A 94 -16.39 10.95 13.80
CA ASP A 94 -17.15 9.83 14.33
C ASP A 94 -16.51 9.29 15.63
N PRO A 95 -17.08 9.59 16.82
CA PRO A 95 -16.64 9.01 18.07
C PRO A 95 -16.95 7.50 18.20
N HIS A 96 -17.64 6.90 17.22
CA HIS A 96 -17.85 5.45 17.05
C HIS A 96 -17.24 4.89 15.75
N ALA A 97 -16.25 5.56 15.12
CA ALA A 97 -15.62 5.11 13.87
C ALA A 97 -14.78 3.82 13.98
N ILE A 98 -14.91 3.06 15.06
CA ILE A 98 -14.31 1.73 15.16
C ILE A 98 -15.24 0.63 14.61
N GLU A 99 -16.55 0.85 14.42
CA GLU A 99 -17.49 -0.26 14.13
C GLU A 99 -18.38 -0.07 12.89
N ALA A 100 -17.96 0.71 11.89
CA ALA A 100 -18.66 0.77 10.58
C ALA A 100 -17.78 0.51 9.35
N ASP A 101 -16.51 0.14 9.54
CA ASP A 101 -15.65 -0.29 8.41
C ASP A 101 -14.87 -1.59 8.68
N ALA A 102 -15.19 -2.30 9.77
CA ALA A 102 -14.50 -3.55 10.14
C ALA A 102 -15.07 -4.80 9.45
N PHE A 103 -16.08 -4.69 8.57
CA PHE A 103 -16.60 -5.83 7.80
C PHE A 103 -16.97 -5.43 6.36
N LEU A 104 -15.95 -5.06 5.57
CA LEU A 104 -15.65 -5.60 4.23
C LEU A 104 -15.05 -4.54 3.29
N SER A 105 -13.73 -4.36 3.36
CA SER A 105 -12.96 -4.44 2.13
C SER A 105 -11.69 -5.23 2.38
N ILE A 106 -11.39 -6.17 1.50
CA ILE A 106 -10.18 -7.00 1.50
C ILE A 106 -8.96 -6.14 1.07
N ASN A 107 -8.88 -4.90 1.57
CA ASN A 107 -7.85 -3.91 1.29
C ASN A 107 -7.42 -3.26 2.62
N HIS A 108 -6.60 -3.97 3.37
CA HIS A 108 -5.92 -3.45 4.56
C HIS A 108 -4.93 -2.35 4.13
N THR A 109 -5.31 -1.10 4.32
CA THR A 109 -4.46 0.07 4.14
C THR A 109 -3.38 0.08 5.22
N PHE A 110 -2.20 -0.46 4.89
CA PHE A 110 -0.93 0.23 5.04
C PHE A 110 -0.76 1.21 6.24
N ASP A 111 -0.06 0.78 7.29
CA ASP A 111 0.44 1.62 8.39
C ASP A 111 1.91 2.04 8.12
N PRO A 112 2.20 3.32 7.81
CA PRO A 112 3.56 3.79 7.56
C PRO A 112 4.33 4.25 8.81
N THR A 113 3.81 4.07 10.03
CA THR A 113 4.44 4.66 11.23
C THR A 113 4.79 3.69 12.37
N GLY A 114 4.44 2.40 12.28
CA GLY A 114 4.88 1.38 13.23
C GLY A 114 5.73 0.30 12.57
N THR A 115 7.06 0.41 12.63
CA THR A 115 8.01 -0.63 12.16
C THR A 115 7.73 -1.21 10.75
N GLY A 116 7.85 -0.33 9.76
CA GLY A 116 8.60 -0.67 8.53
C GLY A 116 7.87 -1.44 7.45
N ILE A 117 6.55 -1.30 7.35
CA ILE A 117 5.83 -1.68 6.14
C ILE A 117 5.51 -0.37 5.40
N THR A 118 6.46 0.14 4.60
CA THR A 118 6.29 1.32 3.71
C THR A 118 5.71 0.91 2.34
N SER A 119 5.07 1.82 1.59
CA SER A 119 4.57 1.54 0.22
C SER A 119 5.65 0.88 -0.62
N THR A 120 6.90 1.26 -0.42
CA THR A 120 8.09 0.60 -0.97
C THR A 120 8.36 -0.80 -0.41
N ASN A 121 8.23 -1.03 0.91
CA ASN A 121 8.40 -2.35 1.51
C ASN A 121 7.28 -3.33 1.17
N VAL A 122 6.05 -2.88 0.93
CA VAL A 122 4.97 -3.76 0.42
C VAL A 122 4.96 -3.78 -1.09
N GLN A 123 5.41 -2.76 -1.81
CA GLN A 123 5.69 -2.93 -3.25
C GLN A 123 6.81 -3.97 -3.43
N ALA A 124 7.81 -3.99 -2.55
CA ALA A 124 8.86 -5.00 -2.52
C ALA A 124 8.34 -6.36 -2.02
N ALA A 125 7.58 -6.42 -0.92
CA ALA A 125 7.03 -7.66 -0.39
C ALA A 125 5.87 -8.22 -1.23
N ILE A 126 5.04 -7.39 -1.86
CA ILE A 126 4.09 -7.78 -2.91
C ILE A 126 4.85 -8.12 -4.19
N ALA A 127 5.94 -7.44 -4.58
CA ALA A 127 6.73 -7.91 -5.72
C ALA A 127 7.33 -9.30 -5.45
N GLU A 128 7.82 -9.54 -4.24
CA GLU A 128 8.33 -10.84 -3.80
C GLU A 128 7.19 -11.88 -3.63
N ALA A 129 6.04 -11.49 -3.08
CA ALA A 129 4.88 -12.36 -2.88
C ALA A 129 4.06 -12.59 -4.16
N VAL A 130 3.96 -11.63 -5.08
CA VAL A 130 3.42 -11.81 -6.44
C VAL A 130 4.36 -12.70 -7.23
N MET A 131 5.67 -12.65 -7.01
CA MET A 131 6.59 -13.62 -7.58
C MET A 131 6.47 -15.03 -6.97
N LEU A 132 5.85 -15.16 -5.79
CA LEU A 132 5.53 -16.44 -5.12
C LEU A 132 4.10 -16.94 -5.43
N ILE A 133 3.14 -16.04 -5.61
CA ILE A 133 1.73 -16.35 -5.97
C ILE A 133 1.60 -16.54 -7.50
N ALA A 134 2.47 -15.92 -8.31
CA ALA A 134 2.67 -16.29 -9.72
C ALA A 134 3.29 -17.69 -9.89
N ASP A 135 3.85 -18.27 -8.83
CA ASP A 135 4.31 -19.68 -8.78
C ASP A 135 3.19 -20.63 -8.29
N ARG A 136 2.05 -20.10 -7.83
CA ARG A 136 0.85 -20.88 -7.47
C ARG A 136 -0.26 -20.89 -8.53
N GLU A 137 0.11 -20.74 -9.80
CA GLU A 137 -0.74 -21.06 -10.95
C GLU A 137 -0.23 -22.30 -11.70
N VAL A 138 -0.62 -23.46 -11.14
CA VAL A 138 -0.96 -24.73 -11.80
C VAL A 138 0.16 -25.53 -12.52
N LEU A 139 0.55 -26.64 -11.88
CA LEU A 139 1.24 -27.82 -12.41
C LEU A 139 1.23 -27.94 -13.95
N GLY A 140 2.31 -27.51 -14.62
CA GLY A 140 2.61 -27.89 -16.01
C GLY A 140 2.25 -26.89 -17.11
N ARG A 141 1.86 -25.64 -16.82
CA ARG A 141 1.67 -24.58 -17.83
C ARG A 141 2.78 -23.53 -17.77
N TYR A 142 3.18 -23.00 -18.94
CA TYR A 142 4.05 -21.81 -18.99
C TYR A 142 3.33 -20.55 -18.50
N ILE A 143 4.00 -19.73 -17.71
CA ILE A 143 3.46 -18.44 -17.25
C ILE A 143 3.49 -17.35 -18.35
N GLY A 144 4.19 -17.62 -19.46
CA GLY A 144 4.28 -16.72 -20.61
C GLY A 144 5.34 -17.16 -21.63
N ILE A 145 5.46 -16.40 -22.72
CA ILE A 145 6.46 -16.57 -23.77
C ILE A 145 7.29 -15.29 -23.91
N ARG A 146 8.62 -15.40 -24.00
CA ARG A 146 9.52 -14.28 -24.31
C ARG A 146 10.35 -14.62 -25.54
N ASP A 147 10.48 -13.67 -26.46
CA ASP A 147 11.36 -13.81 -27.62
C ASP A 147 12.69 -13.09 -27.40
N ILE A 148 13.79 -13.79 -27.62
CA ILE A 148 15.13 -13.23 -27.75
C ILE A 148 15.35 -12.91 -29.23
N THR A 149 15.36 -11.62 -29.54
CA THR A 149 15.50 -11.10 -30.91
C THR A 149 16.90 -10.59 -31.23
N GLY A 150 17.79 -10.46 -30.23
CA GLY A 150 19.18 -10.03 -30.40
C GLY A 150 20.16 -11.19 -30.63
N THR A 151 21.43 -10.86 -30.90
CA THR A 151 22.53 -11.85 -30.97
C THR A 151 23.12 -12.18 -29.59
N ALA A 152 22.71 -11.47 -28.55
CA ALA A 152 23.04 -11.74 -27.16
C ALA A 152 21.87 -11.33 -26.25
N ASP A 153 21.67 -12.08 -25.17
CA ASP A 153 20.66 -11.81 -24.14
C ASP A 153 21.14 -12.38 -22.79
N THR A 154 20.73 -11.76 -21.69
CA THR A 154 21.02 -12.25 -20.33
C THR A 154 19.70 -12.55 -19.64
N LEU A 155 19.58 -13.75 -19.07
CA LEU A 155 18.34 -14.18 -18.42
C LEU A 155 17.99 -13.28 -17.23
N LEU A 156 16.69 -13.05 -17.06
CA LEU A 156 16.16 -12.24 -15.96
C LEU A 156 15.41 -13.13 -14.98
N PHE A 157 15.26 -12.66 -13.74
CA PHE A 157 14.44 -13.35 -12.74
C PHE A 157 13.02 -13.64 -13.26
N ALA A 158 12.48 -12.73 -14.09
CA ALA A 158 11.16 -12.86 -14.69
C ALA A 158 11.04 -13.92 -15.81
N ASP A 159 12.13 -14.62 -16.17
CA ASP A 159 12.10 -15.70 -17.16
C ASP A 159 11.72 -17.06 -16.57
N ARG A 160 11.71 -17.21 -15.24
CA ARG A 160 11.27 -18.47 -14.60
C ARG A 160 9.88 -18.87 -15.09
N GLY A 161 9.68 -20.16 -15.34
CA GLY A 161 8.38 -20.70 -15.75
C GLY A 161 7.90 -20.27 -17.13
N LYS A 162 8.69 -19.48 -17.90
CA LYS A 162 8.36 -19.09 -19.27
C LYS A 162 8.96 -20.06 -20.28
N LEU A 163 8.39 -20.04 -21.48
CA LEU A 163 9.05 -20.51 -22.69
C LEU A 163 9.82 -19.34 -23.32
N VAL A 164 11.15 -19.43 -23.36
CA VAL A 164 12.01 -18.45 -24.01
C VAL A 164 12.37 -18.94 -25.41
N ARG A 165 12.01 -18.16 -26.44
CA ARG A 165 12.30 -18.52 -27.84
C ARG A 165 13.47 -17.69 -28.36
N SER A 166 14.50 -18.33 -28.89
CA SER A 166 15.51 -17.62 -29.68
C SER A 166 14.98 -17.45 -31.10
N THR A 167 14.73 -16.21 -31.54
CA THR A 167 14.09 -15.89 -32.83
C THR A 167 15.03 -15.21 -33.83
N ASN A 168 16.25 -14.82 -33.42
CA ASN A 168 17.22 -14.16 -34.29
C ASN A 168 17.69 -15.10 -35.44
N ALA A 169 18.02 -14.52 -36.60
CA ALA A 169 18.54 -15.24 -37.75
C ALA A 169 20.04 -15.60 -37.63
N SER A 170 20.78 -14.82 -36.84
CA SER A 170 22.20 -15.00 -36.50
C SER A 170 22.37 -15.67 -35.14
N PRO A 171 23.49 -16.40 -34.91
CA PRO A 171 23.76 -17.09 -33.65
C PRO A 171 23.52 -16.18 -32.43
N THR A 172 22.89 -16.75 -31.41
CA THR A 172 22.44 -16.01 -30.23
C THR A 172 23.12 -16.57 -28.99
N THR A 173 23.80 -15.71 -28.22
CA THR A 173 24.39 -16.09 -26.92
C THR A 173 23.42 -15.75 -25.80
N ILE A 174 22.97 -16.77 -25.06
CA ILE A 174 22.06 -16.63 -23.92
C ILE A 174 22.87 -16.82 -22.65
N THR A 175 23.02 -15.75 -21.87
CA THR A 175 23.86 -15.75 -20.67
C THR A 175 23.04 -16.03 -19.41
N ILE A 176 23.51 -16.97 -18.60
CA ILE A 176 22.94 -17.25 -17.27
C ILE A 176 23.71 -16.38 -16.25
N PRO A 177 23.11 -15.34 -15.65
CA PRO A 177 23.79 -14.46 -14.72
C PRO A 177 24.01 -15.13 -13.35
N PRO A 178 25.03 -14.70 -12.58
CA PRO A 178 25.28 -15.22 -11.24
C PRO A 178 24.16 -14.90 -10.26
N GLN A 179 24.04 -15.73 -9.23
CA GLN A 179 23.10 -15.59 -8.11
C GLN A 179 23.19 -14.22 -7.42
N ALA A 180 24.39 -13.63 -7.39
CA ALA A 180 24.61 -12.31 -6.80
C ALA A 180 23.98 -11.17 -7.62
N SER A 181 23.80 -11.34 -8.93
CA SER A 181 23.18 -10.34 -9.80
C SER A 181 21.68 -10.56 -9.99
N VAL A 182 21.25 -11.84 -9.99
CA VAL A 182 19.85 -12.22 -10.11
C VAL A 182 19.51 -13.23 -9.02
N PRO A 183 18.58 -12.93 -8.09
CA PRO A 183 18.30 -13.77 -6.93
C PRO A 183 17.44 -14.98 -7.31
N TRP A 184 18.00 -15.95 -8.03
CA TRP A 184 17.31 -17.16 -8.47
C TRP A 184 16.78 -17.99 -7.30
N LEU A 185 15.54 -18.48 -7.42
CA LEU A 185 14.92 -19.37 -6.43
C LEU A 185 15.40 -20.82 -6.64
N ASP A 186 15.36 -21.62 -5.57
CA ASP A 186 15.58 -23.07 -5.65
C ASP A 186 14.61 -23.71 -6.65
N ARG A 187 15.12 -24.68 -7.41
CA ARG A 187 14.36 -25.43 -8.43
C ARG A 187 13.77 -24.57 -9.56
N THR A 188 14.27 -23.35 -9.77
CA THR A 188 13.91 -22.52 -10.92
C THR A 188 14.08 -23.31 -12.22
N ARG A 189 13.05 -23.29 -13.07
CA ARG A 189 13.08 -23.88 -14.41
C ARG A 189 12.73 -22.83 -15.48
N ILE A 190 13.47 -22.85 -16.58
CA ILE A 190 13.22 -22.02 -17.78
C ILE A 190 13.32 -22.95 -18.99
N ASP A 191 12.29 -22.97 -19.82
CA ASP A 191 12.29 -23.79 -21.03
C ASP A 191 12.61 -22.91 -22.24
N PHE A 192 13.34 -23.48 -23.19
CA PHE A 192 13.88 -22.80 -24.36
C PHE A 192 13.45 -23.49 -25.64
N MET A 193 13.26 -22.70 -26.70
CA MET A 193 13.00 -23.20 -28.05
C MET A 193 13.87 -22.45 -29.07
N TRP A 194 14.56 -23.19 -29.93
CA TRP A 194 15.25 -22.59 -31.08
C TRP A 194 14.25 -22.35 -32.22
N TYR A 195 13.86 -21.10 -32.44
CA TYR A 195 12.81 -20.73 -33.41
C TYR A 195 13.37 -20.05 -34.67
N GLY A 196 14.32 -19.14 -34.50
CA GLY A 196 15.05 -18.44 -35.56
C GLY A 196 16.02 -19.34 -36.31
N ALA A 197 16.80 -18.77 -37.23
CA ALA A 197 17.86 -19.50 -37.94
C ALA A 197 19.19 -19.52 -37.16
N GLY A 198 19.35 -18.60 -36.21
CA GLY A 198 20.55 -18.46 -35.40
C GLY A 198 20.59 -19.46 -34.26
N GLN A 199 21.62 -20.32 -34.24
CA GLN A 199 21.74 -21.33 -33.19
C GLN A 199 21.94 -20.67 -31.82
N PRO A 200 21.11 -20.99 -30.81
CA PRO A 200 21.29 -20.51 -29.46
C PRO A 200 22.44 -21.28 -28.79
N THR A 201 23.31 -20.52 -28.12
CA THR A 201 24.39 -21.03 -27.27
C THR A 201 24.19 -20.49 -25.86
N PHE A 202 24.20 -21.37 -24.87
CA PHE A 202 24.09 -21.03 -23.46
C PHE A 202 25.49 -20.76 -22.89
N ALA A 203 25.67 -19.59 -22.30
CA ALA A 203 26.95 -19.15 -21.75
C ALA A 203 26.85 -18.93 -20.22
N PRO A 204 27.79 -19.45 -19.42
CA PRO A 204 27.85 -19.13 -18.01
C PRO A 204 28.27 -17.67 -17.80
N GLY A 205 27.56 -16.94 -16.93
CA GLY A 205 28.06 -15.72 -16.33
C GLY A 205 29.21 -16.00 -15.35
N SER A 206 29.76 -14.93 -14.76
CA SER A 206 30.90 -15.06 -13.83
C SER A 206 30.57 -16.00 -12.66
N GLY A 207 31.39 -17.05 -12.47
CA GLY A 207 31.23 -18.03 -11.39
C GLY A 207 30.06 -19.01 -11.56
N VAL A 208 29.32 -18.96 -12.68
CA VAL A 208 28.23 -19.89 -12.99
C VAL A 208 28.77 -21.16 -13.64
N THR A 209 28.23 -22.31 -13.24
CA THR A 209 28.49 -23.61 -13.86
C THR A 209 27.19 -24.13 -14.50
N ILE A 210 27.26 -24.49 -15.79
CA ILE A 210 26.15 -25.13 -16.52
C ILE A 210 26.55 -26.58 -16.82
N ARG A 211 25.76 -27.53 -16.32
CA ARG A 211 25.91 -28.97 -16.51
C ARG A 211 25.03 -29.40 -17.69
N GLY A 212 25.62 -29.48 -18.88
CA GLY A 212 25.03 -30.17 -20.03
C GLY A 212 25.63 -31.56 -20.21
N GLU A 213 24.87 -32.50 -20.78
CA GLU A 213 25.40 -33.81 -21.21
C GLU A 213 26.64 -33.59 -22.09
N ASP A 214 27.76 -34.25 -21.80
CA ASP A 214 29.06 -34.05 -22.48
C ASP A 214 29.50 -32.59 -22.65
N SER A 215 29.11 -31.70 -21.72
CA SER A 215 29.32 -30.25 -21.82
C SER A 215 28.65 -29.59 -23.05
N LYS A 216 27.58 -30.19 -23.58
CA LYS A 216 26.76 -29.62 -24.67
C LYS A 216 26.00 -28.39 -24.16
N LEU A 217 26.25 -27.23 -24.77
CA LEU A 217 25.67 -25.94 -24.40
C LEU A 217 24.92 -25.25 -25.55
N LYS A 218 24.53 -25.99 -26.59
CA LYS A 218 23.70 -25.50 -27.69
C LYS A 218 22.48 -26.37 -27.90
N ILE A 219 21.44 -25.83 -28.52
CA ILE A 219 20.33 -26.66 -29.03
C ILE A 219 20.77 -27.27 -30.36
N ALA A 220 20.65 -28.59 -30.50
CA ALA A 220 21.26 -29.34 -31.61
C ALA A 220 20.61 -29.08 -32.97
N LYS A 221 19.30 -28.82 -32.99
CA LYS A 221 18.53 -28.65 -34.23
C LYS A 221 17.46 -27.59 -34.08
N ARG A 222 17.19 -26.86 -35.18
CA ARG A 222 16.12 -25.86 -35.25
C ARG A 222 14.78 -26.50 -34.90
N TYR A 223 13.96 -25.76 -34.14
CA TYR A 223 12.73 -26.22 -33.49
C TYR A 223 12.94 -27.31 -32.43
N GLY A 224 14.19 -27.54 -32.03
CA GLY A 224 14.53 -28.26 -30.81
C GLY A 224 14.40 -27.37 -29.57
N ALA A 225 14.30 -28.03 -28.42
CA ALA A 225 14.11 -27.39 -27.13
C ALA A 225 15.14 -27.86 -26.10
N ALA A 226 15.34 -27.02 -25.09
CA ALA A 226 16.14 -27.33 -23.91
C ALA A 226 15.48 -26.74 -22.67
N SER A 227 15.71 -27.35 -21.52
CA SER A 227 15.26 -26.87 -20.22
C SER A 227 16.47 -26.58 -19.34
N LEU A 228 16.49 -25.40 -18.75
CA LEU A 228 17.48 -25.01 -17.75
C LEU A 228 16.85 -25.16 -16.37
N ILE A 229 17.51 -25.90 -15.47
CA ILE A 229 17.01 -26.22 -14.13
C ILE A 229 18.10 -25.86 -13.12
N ARG A 230 17.76 -25.03 -12.12
CA ARG A 230 18.71 -24.67 -11.06
C ARG A 230 18.92 -25.84 -10.11
N LEU A 231 20.17 -26.24 -9.91
CA LEU A 231 20.57 -27.32 -8.99
C LEU A 231 21.02 -26.76 -7.64
N ALA A 232 21.81 -25.69 -7.65
CA ALA A 232 22.31 -25.00 -6.47
C ALA A 232 22.67 -23.55 -6.79
N SER A 233 23.24 -22.81 -5.82
CA SER A 233 23.79 -21.47 -6.07
C SER A 233 24.83 -21.53 -7.18
N ASN A 234 24.64 -20.71 -8.22
CA ASN A 234 25.49 -20.67 -9.43
C ASN A 234 25.64 -22.01 -10.17
N GLU A 235 24.83 -23.03 -9.89
CA GLU A 235 24.89 -24.33 -10.56
C GLU A 235 23.56 -24.69 -11.22
N TRP A 236 23.62 -25.00 -12.52
CA TRP A 236 22.46 -25.26 -13.36
C TRP A 236 22.64 -26.54 -14.17
N ALA A 237 21.56 -27.30 -14.39
CA ALA A 237 21.50 -28.35 -15.39
C ALA A 237 20.85 -27.80 -16.66
N LEU A 238 21.43 -28.10 -17.82
CA LEU A 238 20.81 -27.92 -19.12
C LEU A 238 20.50 -29.30 -19.68
N ILE A 239 19.22 -29.56 -19.97
CA ILE A 239 18.74 -30.84 -20.50
C ILE A 239 17.93 -30.62 -21.78
N GLY A 240 17.88 -31.61 -22.68
CA GLY A 240 17.06 -31.54 -23.88
C GLY A 240 17.79 -32.01 -25.13
N ASN A 241 17.43 -31.45 -26.28
CA ASN A 241 18.06 -31.76 -27.56
C ASN A 241 19.34 -30.92 -27.73
N LEU A 242 20.46 -31.39 -27.16
CA LEU A 242 21.67 -30.60 -26.99
C LEU A 242 22.80 -30.99 -27.96
N ALA A 243 23.66 -30.02 -28.27
CA ALA A 243 24.91 -30.20 -29.02
C ALA A 243 26.03 -29.31 -28.43
N THR A 244 27.27 -29.60 -28.84
CA THR A 244 28.47 -28.85 -28.49
C THR A 244 28.58 -27.53 -29.23
#